data_AF-A0A2S7K9P6-F1
#
_entry.id   AF-A0A2S7K9P6-F1
#
_cell.length_a   1.000
_cell.length_b   1.000
_cell.length_c   1.000
_cell.angle_alpha   90.00
_cell.angle_beta   90.00
_cell.angle_gamma   90.00
#
_symmetry.space_group_name_H-M   'P 1'
#
loop_
_entity.id
_entity.type
_entity.pdbx_description
1 polymer ?
#
loop_
_entity_poly.entity_id
_entity_poly.type
_entity_poly.pdbx_seq_one_letter_code
_entity_poly.pdbx_strand_id
1 'polypeptide(L)'
;MSTIGYVKQTGDNRFEGVINGLLTWRGKISLQPLSDAVSENAPEMEVVAENGARIGTARYRTSSKSGERYVNIAIKHPQIIGSGARPIFANLGPANDQADPDAYAVIAN
;
A
#
# COMPACT_ATOMS: atom_id res chain seq x y z
N MET A 1 4.82 -11.35 -9.23
CA MET A 1 4.76 -9.91 -8.88
C MET A 1 4.19 -9.13 -10.05
N SER A 2 3.22 -8.26 -9.78
CA SER A 2 2.60 -7.39 -10.81
C SER A 2 2.29 -6.02 -10.24
N THR A 3 2.47 -4.97 -11.05
CA THR A 3 2.01 -3.62 -10.71
C THR A 3 0.49 -3.60 -10.73
N ILE A 4 -0.12 -3.32 -9.57
CA ILE A 4 -1.57 -3.24 -9.41
C ILE A 4 -2.07 -1.79 -9.30
N GLY A 5 -1.14 -0.83 -9.24
CA GLY A 5 -1.48 0.59 -9.15
C GLY A 5 -0.25 1.46 -8.94
N TYR A 6 -0.50 2.74 -8.70
CA TYR A 6 0.53 3.73 -8.41
C TYR A 6 0.05 4.65 -7.30
N VAL A 7 0.98 5.10 -6.46
CA VAL A 7 0.74 6.11 -5.44
C VAL A 7 1.84 7.16 -5.50
N LYS A 8 1.51 8.39 -5.12
CA LYS A 8 2.46 9.47 -4.93
C LYS A 8 2.61 9.77 -3.45
N GLN A 9 3.83 9.99 -2.99
CA GLN A 9 4.07 10.46 -1.63
C GLN A 9 3.66 11.94 -1.53
N THR A 10 2.74 12.25 -0.62
CA THR A 10 2.21 13.61 -0.41
C THR A 10 2.64 14.22 0.92
N GLY A 11 3.35 13.45 1.75
CA GLY A 11 3.94 13.90 3.01
C GLY A 11 4.59 12.75 3.77
N ASP A 12 4.88 12.98 5.06
CA ASP A 12 5.44 11.94 5.93
C ASP A 12 4.41 10.84 6.18
N ASN A 13 4.75 9.61 5.76
CA ASN A 13 3.89 8.44 5.85
C ASN A 13 2.50 8.65 5.21
N ARG A 14 2.44 9.49 4.19
CA ARG A 14 1.22 9.79 3.42
C ARG A 14 1.43 9.53 1.95
N PHE A 15 0.56 8.71 1.39
CA PHE A 15 0.59 8.37 -0.03
C PHE A 15 -0.82 8.42 -0.59
N GLU A 16 -0.97 8.90 -1.81
CA GLU A 16 -2.26 8.97 -2.49
C GLU A 16 -2.14 8.44 -3.91
N GLY A 17 -3.12 7.67 -4.36
CA GLY A 17 -3.08 7.13 -5.71
C GLY A 17 -4.23 6.20 -6.02
N VAL A 18 -3.98 5.26 -6.93
CA VAL A 18 -5.03 4.43 -7.54
C VAL A 18 -4.55 3.00 -7.67
N ILE A 19 -5.44 2.06 -7.34
CA ILE A 19 -5.33 0.65 -7.71
C ILE A 19 -6.26 0.40 -8.90
N ASN A 20 -5.72 -0.13 -9.99
CA ASN A 20 -6.46 -0.40 -11.22
C ASN A 20 -6.14 -1.76 -11.85
N GLY A 21 -5.07 -2.43 -11.38
CA GLY A 21 -4.61 -3.73 -11.89
C GLY A 21 -5.20 -4.95 -11.17
N LEU A 22 -6.02 -4.76 -10.14
CA LEU A 22 -6.77 -5.87 -9.54
C LEU A 22 -8.02 -6.20 -10.38
N LEU A 23 -8.34 -7.49 -10.50
CA LEU A 23 -9.51 -7.96 -11.24
C LEU A 23 -10.83 -7.67 -10.50
N THR A 24 -10.78 -7.72 -9.16
CA THR A 24 -11.97 -7.63 -8.29
C THR A 24 -12.27 -6.22 -7.84
N TRP A 25 -11.33 -5.29 -7.96
CA TRP A 25 -11.46 -3.96 -7.39
C TRP A 25 -10.62 -2.92 -8.12
N ARG A 26 -11.17 -1.72 -8.24
CA ARG A 26 -10.45 -0.54 -8.72
C ARG A 26 -10.90 0.66 -7.92
N GLY A 27 -9.99 1.57 -7.61
CA GLY A 27 -10.34 2.77 -6.86
C GLY A 27 -9.14 3.55 -6.37
N LYS A 28 -9.41 4.78 -5.92
CA LYS A 28 -8.38 5.59 -5.26
C LYS A 28 -8.14 5.07 -3.85
N ILE A 29 -6.89 5.13 -3.43
CA ILE A 29 -6.45 4.81 -2.08
C ILE A 29 -5.62 5.95 -1.52
N SER A 30 -5.68 6.09 -0.20
CA SER A 30 -4.75 6.89 0.58
C SER A 30 -4.12 6.03 1.68
N LEU A 31 -2.80 6.10 1.83
CA LEU A 31 -2.11 5.63 3.01
C LEU A 31 -2.03 6.79 3.99
N GLN A 32 -2.53 6.60 5.20
CA GLN A 32 -2.58 7.64 6.24
C GLN A 32 -1.82 7.17 7.48
N PRO A 33 -1.09 8.06 8.17
CA PRO A 33 -0.34 7.69 9.36
C PRO A 33 -1.28 7.28 10.49
N LEU A 34 -0.94 6.19 11.18
CA LEU A 34 -1.57 5.78 12.42
C LEU A 34 -0.77 6.37 13.59
N SER A 35 -1.40 7.22 14.40
CA SER A 35 -0.75 7.86 15.56
C SER A 35 -0.57 6.93 16.75
N ASP A 36 -1.27 5.78 16.77
CA ASP A 36 -1.36 4.88 17.92
C ASP A 36 -0.56 3.59 17.73
N ALA A 37 0.64 3.63 17.14
CA ALA A 37 1.45 2.43 16.98
C ALA A 37 1.96 1.91 18.35
N VAL A 38 1.24 0.96 18.96
CA VAL A 38 1.48 0.47 20.33
C VAL A 38 2.58 -0.60 20.42
N SER A 39 3.16 -1.05 19.30
CA SER A 39 4.22 -2.08 19.30
C SER A 39 5.15 -1.98 18.10
N GLU A 40 6.34 -2.57 18.19
CA GLU A 40 7.33 -2.65 17.10
C GLU A 40 6.81 -3.37 15.83
N ASN A 41 5.75 -4.17 15.98
CA ASN A 41 5.08 -4.86 14.88
C ASN A 41 3.77 -4.22 14.43
N ALA A 42 3.37 -3.12 15.05
CA ALA A 42 2.17 -2.40 14.65
C ALA A 42 2.34 -1.77 13.26
N PRO A 43 1.26 -1.68 12.48
CA PRO A 43 1.27 -0.90 11.25
C PRO A 43 1.44 0.59 11.57
N GLU A 44 2.29 1.25 10.78
CA GLU A 44 2.52 2.70 10.88
C GLU A 44 1.48 3.50 10.06
N MET A 45 0.80 2.83 9.14
CA MET A 45 -0.16 3.45 8.23
C MET A 45 -1.40 2.59 8.06
N GLU A 46 -2.54 3.23 7.85
CA GLU A 46 -3.76 2.61 7.37
C GLU A 46 -3.96 2.85 5.88
N VAL A 47 -4.57 1.89 5.18
CA VAL A 47 -4.96 2.06 3.78
C VAL A 47 -6.45 2.32 3.75
N VAL A 48 -6.82 3.48 3.24
CA VAL A 48 -8.20 3.97 3.18
C VAL A 48 -8.60 4.13 1.72
N ALA A 49 -9.77 3.67 1.35
CA ALA A 49 -10.36 3.91 0.03
C ALA A 49 -11.01 5.30 -0.03
N GLU A 50 -11.28 5.80 -1.24
CA GLU A 50 -11.92 7.11 -1.47
C GLU A 50 -13.22 7.33 -0.67
N ASN A 51 -13.98 6.27 -0.42
CA ASN A 51 -15.22 6.32 0.36
C ASN A 51 -15.01 6.30 1.89
N GLY A 52 -13.77 6.41 2.37
CA GLY A 52 -13.41 6.36 3.78
C GLY A 52 -13.31 4.94 4.37
N ALA A 53 -13.53 3.89 3.58
CA ALA A 53 -13.42 2.53 4.08
C ALA A 53 -11.95 2.14 4.35
N ARG A 54 -11.66 1.62 5.54
CA ARG A 54 -10.35 1.06 5.86
C ARG A 54 -10.20 -0.31 5.19
N ILE A 55 -9.39 -0.37 4.15
CA ILE A 55 -9.24 -1.57 3.32
C ILE A 55 -7.99 -2.41 3.65
N GLY A 56 -7.06 -1.84 4.41
CA GLY A 56 -5.79 -2.48 4.70
C GLY A 56 -4.93 -1.69 5.68
N THR A 57 -3.70 -2.15 5.82
CA THR A 57 -2.67 -1.53 6.65
C THR A 57 -1.34 -1.53 5.91
N ALA A 58 -0.47 -0.58 6.21
CA ALA A 58 0.88 -0.53 5.68
C ALA A 58 1.90 -0.29 6.79
N ARG A 59 3.13 -0.76 6.57
CA ARG A 59 4.25 -0.60 7.49
C ARG A 59 5.55 -0.48 6.73
N TYR A 60 6.53 0.19 7.32
CA TYR A 60 7.86 0.11 6.76
C TYR A 60 8.52 -1.20 7.17
N ARG A 61 9.32 -1.75 6.26
CA ARG A 61 10.18 -2.90 6.48
C ARG A 61 11.56 -2.60 5.91
N THR A 62 12.56 -3.26 6.46
CA THR A 62 13.91 -3.24 5.92
C THR A 62 14.14 -4.51 5.12
N SER A 63 14.63 -4.37 3.89
CA SER A 63 15.03 -5.49 3.06
C SER A 63 16.24 -6.17 3.67
N SER A 64 16.17 -7.46 3.96
CA SER A 64 17.32 -8.23 4.45
C SER A 64 18.42 -8.38 3.39
N LYS A 65 18.08 -8.20 2.11
CA LYS A 65 19.01 -8.34 0.99
C LYS A 65 19.73 -7.03 0.66
N SER A 66 19.00 -5.91 0.58
CA SER A 66 19.57 -4.60 0.19
C SER A 66 19.81 -3.66 1.37
N GLY A 67 19.23 -3.92 2.55
CA GLY A 67 19.25 -2.99 3.69
C GLY A 67 18.32 -1.78 3.51
N GLU A 68 17.65 -1.66 2.37
CA GLU A 68 16.80 -0.51 2.06
C GLU A 68 15.43 -0.62 2.74
N ARG A 69 14.92 0.53 3.17
CA ARG A 69 13.59 0.66 3.77
C ARG A 69 12.54 0.73 2.65
N TYR A 70 11.51 -0.11 2.74
CA TYR A 70 10.39 -0.13 1.80
C TYR A 70 9.06 -0.18 2.54
N VAL A 71 7.98 0.24 1.89
CA VAL A 71 6.62 0.15 2.43
C VAL A 71 6.00 -1.17 2.00
N ASN A 72 5.56 -1.96 2.97
CA ASN A 72 4.76 -3.16 2.77
C ASN A 72 3.29 -2.85 3.08
N ILE A 73 2.40 -3.29 2.20
CA ILE A 73 0.96 -3.07 2.25
C ILE A 73 0.26 -4.42 2.36
N ALA A 74 -0.72 -4.52 3.24
CA ALA A 74 -1.62 -5.66 3.37
C ALA A 74 -3.07 -5.21 3.16
N ILE A 75 -3.69 -5.62 2.06
CA ILE A 75 -5.10 -5.37 1.76
C ILE A 75 -5.91 -6.59 2.20
N LYS A 76 -6.90 -6.36 3.06
CA LYS A 76 -7.67 -7.44 3.71
C LYS A 76 -9.19 -7.25 3.66
N HIS A 77 -9.67 -6.23 2.94
CA HIS A 77 -11.10 -5.92 2.88
C HIS A 77 -11.87 -7.02 2.14
N PRO A 78 -12.94 -7.61 2.70
CA PRO A 78 -13.67 -8.73 2.08
C PRO A 78 -14.20 -8.42 0.68
N GLN A 79 -14.61 -7.17 0.41
CA GLN A 79 -15.08 -6.78 -0.92
C GLN A 79 -13.97 -6.72 -1.98
N ILE A 80 -12.70 -6.68 -1.57
CA ILE A 80 -11.55 -6.66 -2.47
C ILE A 80 -11.00 -8.07 -2.66
N ILE A 81 -10.79 -8.80 -1.57
CA ILE A 81 -10.15 -10.13 -1.63
C ILE A 81 -11.15 -11.27 -1.89
N GLY A 82 -12.44 -11.07 -1.60
CA GLY A 82 -13.45 -12.14 -1.58
C GLY A 82 -13.47 -12.89 -0.25
N SER A 83 -14.64 -13.37 0.17
CA SER A 83 -14.80 -14.10 1.45
C SER A 83 -13.88 -15.32 1.53
N GLY A 84 -13.01 -15.37 2.54
CA GLY A 84 -12.08 -16.50 2.77
C GLY A 84 -10.78 -16.47 1.94
N ALA A 85 -10.55 -15.43 1.14
CA ALA A 85 -9.30 -15.27 0.42
C ALA A 85 -8.16 -14.79 1.32
N ARG A 86 -6.91 -15.02 0.88
CA ARG A 86 -5.73 -14.49 1.57
C ARG A 86 -5.62 -12.98 1.35
N PRO A 87 -5.05 -12.23 2.33
CA PRO A 87 -4.72 -10.83 2.12
C PRO A 87 -3.82 -10.65 0.89
N ILE A 88 -4.06 -9.59 0.12
CA ILE A 88 -3.16 -9.19 -0.95
C ILE A 88 -2.01 -8.43 -0.31
N PHE A 89 -0.81 -8.97 -0.44
CA PHE A 89 0.40 -8.29 0.00
C PHE A 89 1.03 -7.56 -1.18
N ALA A 90 1.35 -6.29 -0.98
CA ALA A 90 2.02 -5.48 -1.97
C ALA A 90 3.16 -4.70 -1.35
N ASN A 91 4.08 -4.22 -2.18
CA ASN A 91 5.16 -3.33 -1.78
C ASN A 91 5.12 -2.07 -2.63
N LEU A 92 5.54 -0.94 -2.05
CA LEU A 92 5.88 0.23 -2.83
C LEU A 92 7.28 0.05 -3.42
N GLY A 93 7.37 0.12 -4.73
CA GLY A 93 8.63 0.07 -5.48
C GLY A 93 8.80 1.31 -6.35
N PRO A 94 10.00 1.51 -6.94
CA PRO A 94 10.26 2.64 -7.81
C PRO A 94 9.32 2.60 -9.03
N ALA A 95 8.64 3.71 -9.31
CA ALA A 95 7.86 3.87 -10.53
C ALA A 95 8.78 4.30 -11.68
N ASN A 96 9.61 3.39 -12.18
CA ASN A 96 10.57 3.69 -13.27
C ASN A 96 9.92 4.22 -14.56
N ASP A 97 8.61 3.98 -14.73
CA ASP A 97 7.80 4.46 -15.86
C ASP A 97 7.19 5.86 -15.63
N GLN A 98 7.38 6.45 -14.45
CA GLN A 98 6.90 7.79 -14.09
C GLN A 98 8.08 8.77 -14.03
N ALA A 99 7.87 9.99 -14.51
CA ALA A 99 8.86 11.07 -14.41
C ALA A 99 8.92 11.69 -13.00
N ASP A 100 7.93 11.41 -12.16
CA ASP A 100 7.78 11.98 -10.83
C ASP A 100 8.59 11.17 -9.80
N PRO A 101 9.59 11.80 -9.14
CA PRO A 101 10.43 11.10 -8.16
C PRO A 101 9.66 10.63 -6.91
N ASP A 102 8.50 11.23 -6.63
CA ASP A 102 7.65 10.87 -5.50
C ASP A 102 6.60 9.81 -5.88
N ALA A 103 6.62 9.31 -7.12
CA ALA A 103 5.72 8.26 -7.58
C ALA A 103 6.29 6.87 -7.29
N TYR A 104 5.43 6.01 -6.77
CA TYR A 104 5.72 4.63 -6.41
C TYR A 104 4.73 3.68 -7.09
N ALA A 105 5.25 2.59 -7.61
CA ALA A 105 4.44 1.48 -8.10
C ALA A 105 3.97 0.64 -6.90
N VAL A 106 2.68 0.29 -6.89
CA VAL A 106 2.13 -0.70 -5.94
C VAL A 106 2.27 -2.07 -6.58
N ILE A 107 3.21 -2.87 -6.08
CA ILE A 107 3.58 -4.16 -6.67
C ILE A 107 3.04 -5.28 -5.79
N ALA A 108 2.05 -6.03 -6.27
CA ALA A 108 1.52 -7.21 -5.58
C ALA A 108 2.51 -8.37 -5.64
N ASN A 109 2.65 -9.10 -4.53
CA ASN A 109 3.56 -10.25 -4.37
C ASN A 109 2.86 -11.58 -4.63
#